data_AF-A0AAW4KTY8-F1
#
_entry.id   AF-A0AAW4KTY8-F1
#
_cell.length_a   1.000
_cell.length_b   1.000
_cell.length_c   1.000
_cell.angle_alpha   90.00
_cell.angle_beta   90.00
_cell.angle_gamma   90.00
#
_symmetry.space_group_name_H-M   'P 1'
#
loop_
_entity.id
_entity.type
_entity.pdbx_description
1 polymer ?
#
loop_
_entity_poly.entity_id
_entity_poly.type
_entity_poly.pdbx_seq_one_letter_code
_entity_poly.pdbx_strand_id
1 'polypeptide(L)' 'MKPIQLPLGVRLRDDATFINYYPGANAAALGYVERLCEADAGWTESLIYLCGKHGVGRTHLLQAACLRF' A
#
# COMPACT_ATOMS: atom_id res chain seq x y z
N MET A 1 -9.42 -17.80 34.83
CA MET A 1 -9.16 -17.99 33.38
C MET A 1 -8.32 -16.85 32.88
N LYS A 2 -7.32 -17.12 32.03
CA LYS A 2 -6.47 -16.07 31.43
C LYS A 2 -7.24 -15.45 30.25
N PRO A 3 -7.35 -14.11 30.13
CA PRO A 3 -8.02 -13.50 28.99
C PRO A 3 -7.30 -13.86 27.68
N ILE A 4 -8.05 -14.15 26.64
CA ILE A 4 -7.53 -14.32 25.28
C ILE A 4 -7.77 -13.02 24.50
N GLN A 5 -6.72 -12.51 23.86
CA GLN A 5 -6.85 -11.36 22.96
C GLN A 5 -7.47 -11.83 21.65
N LEU A 6 -8.57 -11.20 21.24
CA LEU A 6 -9.16 -11.40 19.93
C LEU A 6 -8.49 -10.45 18.93
N PRO A 7 -8.36 -10.85 17.64
CA PRO A 7 -7.89 -9.95 16.60
C PRO A 7 -8.83 -8.76 16.46
N LEU A 8 -8.25 -7.57 16.24
CA LEU A 8 -9.03 -6.40 15.87
C LEU A 8 -9.48 -6.56 14.42
N GLY A 9 -10.77 -6.32 14.15
CA GLY A 9 -11.37 -6.42 12.80
C GLY A 9 -10.94 -5.28 11.87
N VAL A 10 -9.66 -5.17 11.55
CA VAL A 10 -9.13 -4.21 10.59
C VAL A 10 -9.52 -4.63 9.17
N ARG A 11 -9.99 -3.67 8.38
CA ARG A 11 -10.38 -3.87 6.98
C ARG A 11 -9.69 -2.86 6.07
N LEU A 12 -9.34 -3.30 4.87
CA LEU A 12 -8.93 -2.43 3.78
C LEU A 12 -10.18 -1.76 3.20
N ARG A 13 -10.01 -0.60 2.56
CA ARG A 13 -11.08 0.03 1.80
C ARG A 13 -11.10 -0.59 0.41
N ASP A 14 -12.26 -1.07 -0.03
CA ASP A 14 -12.39 -1.80 -1.30
C ASP A 14 -12.09 -0.92 -2.52
N ASP A 15 -12.25 0.40 -2.39
CA ASP A 15 -11.99 1.39 -3.44
C ASP A 15 -10.53 1.85 -3.51
N ALA A 16 -9.69 1.46 -2.55
CA ALA A 16 -8.28 1.86 -2.49
C ALA A 16 -7.39 1.01 -3.40
N THR A 17 -7.72 0.96 -4.70
CA THR A 17 -6.95 0.22 -5.72
C THR A 17 -6.00 1.14 -6.48
N PHE A 18 -5.02 0.57 -7.20
CA PHE A 18 -4.15 1.34 -8.10
C PHE A 18 -4.93 2.02 -9.23
N ILE A 19 -5.96 1.35 -9.76
CA ILE A 19 -6.84 1.90 -10.81
C ILE A 19 -7.56 3.17 -10.32
N ASN A 20 -7.96 3.20 -9.05
CA ASN A 20 -8.66 4.33 -8.44
C ASN A 20 -7.71 5.40 -7.87
N TYR A 21 -6.40 5.29 -8.11
CA TYR A 21 -5.43 6.27 -7.66
C TYR A 21 -5.13 7.28 -8.77
N TYR A 22 -5.52 8.54 -8.59
CA TYR A 22 -5.13 9.61 -9.52
C TYR A 22 -3.65 10.00 -9.30
N PRO A 23 -2.74 9.74 -10.27
CA PRO A 23 -1.31 9.87 -10.03
C PRO A 23 -0.85 11.32 -9.86
N GLY A 24 -1.34 12.26 -10.67
CA GLY A 24 -0.90 13.66 -10.63
C GLY A 24 0.63 13.79 -10.57
N ALA A 25 1.14 14.57 -9.61
CA ALA A 25 2.58 14.71 -9.36
C ALA A 25 3.24 13.49 -8.67
N ASN A 26 2.45 12.49 -8.26
CA ASN A 26 2.90 11.30 -7.53
C ASN A 26 3.10 10.06 -8.43
N ALA A 27 3.17 10.23 -9.76
CA ALA A 27 3.32 9.13 -10.71
C ALA A 27 4.52 8.21 -10.40
N ALA A 28 5.65 8.79 -9.99
CA ALA A 28 6.82 8.02 -9.59
C ALA A 28 6.55 7.15 -8.35
N ALA A 29 5.89 7.70 -7.33
CA ALA A 29 5.55 6.96 -6.12
C ALA A 29 4.57 5.81 -6.42
N LEU A 30 3.58 6.03 -7.29
CA LEU A 30 2.70 4.98 -7.78
C LEU A 30 3.50 3.84 -8.42
N GLY A 31 4.36 4.16 -9.40
CA GLY A 31 5.14 3.16 -10.11
C GLY A 31 6.08 2.35 -9.21
N TYR A 32 6.73 2.99 -8.21
CA TYR A 32 7.55 2.27 -7.23
C TYR A 32 6.73 1.32 -6.35
N VAL A 33 5.51 1.72 -5.94
CA VAL A 33 4.63 0.86 -5.13
C VAL A 33 4.07 -0.29 -5.96
N GLU A 34 3.69 -0.06 -7.22
CA GLU A 34 3.27 -1.13 -8.13
C GLU A 34 4.39 -2.14 -8.35
N ARG A 35 5.61 -1.65 -8.58
CA ARG A 35 6.79 -2.48 -8.78
C ARG A 35 7.19 -3.26 -7.54
N LEU A 36 6.97 -2.72 -6.33
CA LEU A 36 7.15 -3.47 -5.07
C LEU A 36 6.25 -4.72 -5.00
N CYS A 37 5.12 -4.71 -5.71
CA CYS A 37 4.20 -5.85 -5.77
C CYS A 37 4.67 -6.95 -6.73
N GLU A 38 5.74 -6.74 -7.50
CA GLU A 38 6.28 -7.69 -8.46
C GLU A 38 7.38 -8.55 -7.82
N ALA A 39 7.00 -9.66 -7.19
CA ALA A 39 7.92 -10.56 -6.46
C ALA A 39 9.07 -11.12 -7.32
N ASP A 40 8.84 -11.31 -8.63
CA ASP A 40 9.81 -11.87 -9.57
C ASP A 40 10.75 -10.83 -10.19
N ALA A 41 10.62 -9.55 -9.84
CA ALA A 41 11.41 -8.47 -10.47
C ALA A 41 12.91 -8.51 -10.11
N GLY A 42 13.35 -9.42 -9.23
CA GLY A 42 14.76 -9.64 -8.91
C GLY A 42 15.43 -8.47 -8.18
N TRP A 43 14.65 -7.62 -7.52
CA TRP A 43 15.17 -6.49 -6.74
C TRP A 43 15.67 -6.96 -5.39
N THR A 44 16.93 -6.66 -5.08
CA THR A 44 17.64 -7.05 -3.85
C THR A 44 17.17 -6.29 -2.60
N GLU A 45 16.31 -5.28 -2.74
CA GLU A 45 15.74 -4.54 -1.61
C GLU A 45 14.26 -4.20 -1.84
N SER A 46 13.35 -5.07 -1.41
CA SER A 46 11.90 -4.83 -1.40
C SER A 46 11.49 -3.89 -0.24
N LEU A 47 12.14 -2.74 -0.14
CA LEU A 47 11.87 -1.73 0.89
C LEU A 47 11.57 -0.39 0.21
N ILE A 48 10.43 0.20 0.54
CA ILE A 48 10.11 1.58 0.16
C ILE A 48 9.85 2.41 1.41
N TYR A 49 10.28 3.67 1.39
CA TYR A 49 9.86 4.67 2.34
C TYR A 49 8.97 5.70 1.64
N LEU A 50 7.70 5.77 2.04
CA LEU A 50 6.71 6.66 1.44
C LEU A 50 6.33 7.79 2.40
N CYS A 51 6.69 9.03 2.06
CA CYS A 51 6.43 10.22 2.87
C CYS A 51 5.73 11.33 2.08
N GLY A 52 5.14 12.27 2.80
CA GLY A 52 4.40 13.38 2.22
C GLY A 52 3.42 14.00 3.20
N LYS A 53 2.76 15.08 2.77
CA LYS A 53 1.79 15.82 3.60
C LYS A 53 0.53 14.98 3.91
N HIS A 54 -0.36 15.50 4.76
CA HIS A 54 -1.68 14.89 4.93
C HIS A 54 -2.46 14.91 3.61
N GLY A 55 -3.26 13.87 3.34
CA GLY A 55 -4.12 13.80 2.15
C GLY A 55 -3.44 13.46 0.82
N VAL A 56 -2.13 13.22 0.78
CA VAL A 56 -1.42 12.92 -0.50
C VAL A 56 -1.51 11.46 -0.97
N GLY A 57 -2.41 10.67 -0.38
CA GLY A 57 -2.67 9.30 -0.86
C GLY A 57 -1.72 8.20 -0.38
N ARG A 58 -0.87 8.46 0.63
CA ARG A 58 0.05 7.44 1.22
C ARG A 58 -0.67 6.15 1.64
N THR A 59 -1.71 6.28 2.47
CA THR A 59 -2.51 5.12 2.92
C THR A 59 -3.25 4.45 1.77
N HIS A 60 -3.69 5.20 0.75
CA HIS A 60 -4.32 4.64 -0.43
C HIS A 60 -3.35 3.73 -1.18
N LEU A 61 -2.14 4.20 -1.47
CA LEU A 61 -1.12 3.41 -2.16
C LEU A 61 -0.73 2.14 -1.39
N LEU A 62 -0.58 2.24 -0.06
CA LEU A 62 -0.26 1.06 0.77
C LEU A 62 -1.42 0.06 0.82
N GLN A 63 -2.67 0.52 0.90
CA GLN A 63 -3.84 -0.36 0.82
C GLN A 63 -3.96 -1.01 -0.57
N ALA A 64 -3.69 -0.27 -1.65
CA ALA A 64 -3.69 -0.80 -3.01
C ALA A 64 -2.65 -1.91 -3.21
N ALA A 65 -1.46 -1.76 -2.61
CA ALA A 65 -0.45 -2.81 -2.59
C ALA A 65 -0.96 -4.06 -1.84
N CYS A 66 -1.55 -3.90 -0.64
CA CYS A 66 -2.12 -5.03 0.10
C CYS A 66 -3.24 -5.76 -0.65
N LEU A 67 -4.05 -5.06 -1.45
CA LEU A 67 -5.13 -5.66 -2.25
C LEU A 67 -4.61 -6.41 -3.49
N ARG A 68 -3.36 -6.18 -3.91
CA ARG A 68 -2.75 -6.82 -5.09
C ARG A 68 -2.14 -8.20 -4.78
N PHE A 69 -1.89 -8.50 -3.50
CA PHE A 69 -1.34 -9.78 -3.04
C PHE A 69 -2.43 -10.77 -2.62
#